data_AF-A0A1Y2IJE7-F1
#
_entry.id   AF-A0A1Y2IJE7-F1
#
_cell.length_a   1.000
_cell.length_b   1.000
_cell.length_c   1.000
_cell.angle_alpha   90.00
_cell.angle_beta   90.00
_cell.angle_gamma   90.00
#
_symmetry.space_group_name_H-M   'P 1'
#
loop_
_entity.id
_entity.type
_entity.pdbx_description
1 polymer ?
#
loop_
_entity_poly.entity_id
_entity_poly.type
_entity_poly.pdbx_seq_one_letter_code
_entity_poly.pdbx_strand_id
1 'polypeptide(L)'
;MMHWTPHGYARSIVFGRGQWLEGWPNDPDGENIPFGDLSSIPGGQPIISRLLDLWKTGKLYFRPATDEEKRLAWRNPEAVLPGRPVERPEPRSLGPYGRNDIGRPRSQPKIFDADGKPVGRRWKRLGAITPKLCLQDEIVDPEEELLSDDEADLASAVGSDPIENWSDA
;
A
#
# COMPACT_ATOMS: atom_id res chain seq x y z
N MET A 1 6.59 10.03 19.40
CA MET A 1 6.21 8.72 19.96
C MET A 1 6.20 7.72 18.81
N MET A 2 6.80 6.53 18.96
CA MET A 2 6.79 5.50 17.90
C MET A 2 5.42 4.82 17.87
N HIS A 3 4.60 5.14 16.89
CA HIS A 3 3.31 4.47 16.70
C HIS A 3 3.50 3.19 15.90
N TRP A 4 3.34 2.05 16.57
CA TRP A 4 3.38 0.75 15.91
C TRP A 4 1.99 0.43 15.34
N THR A 5 1.94 0.31 14.01
CA THR A 5 0.76 -0.18 13.28
C THR A 5 1.04 -1.58 12.75
N PRO A 6 0.00 -2.43 12.60
CA PRO A 6 0.13 -3.74 11.96
C PRO A 6 0.84 -3.67 10.61
N HIS A 7 0.42 -2.71 9.78
CA HIS A 7 1.00 -2.44 8.49
C HIS A 7 2.47 -1.99 8.57
N GLY A 8 2.82 -1.20 9.60
CA GLY A 8 4.19 -0.77 9.86
C GLY A 8 5.09 -1.96 10.14
N TYR A 9 4.67 -2.88 11.02
CA TYR A 9 5.42 -4.08 11.35
C TYR A 9 5.66 -4.97 10.12
N ALA A 10 4.59 -5.34 9.40
CA ALA A 10 4.69 -6.22 8.24
C ALA A 10 5.61 -5.65 7.14
N ARG A 11 5.47 -4.36 6.82
CA ARG A 11 6.25 -3.75 5.72
C ARG A 11 7.69 -3.44 6.12
N SER A 12 7.92 -2.93 7.33
CA SER A 12 9.25 -2.48 7.75
C SER A 12 10.11 -3.59 8.34
N ILE A 13 9.53 -4.48 9.16
CA ILE A 13 10.27 -5.51 9.87
C ILE A 13 10.30 -6.79 9.03
N VAL A 14 9.13 -7.31 8.65
CA VAL A 14 9.08 -8.60 7.95
C VAL A 14 9.54 -8.47 6.51
N PHE A 15 8.92 -7.60 5.72
CA PHE A 15 9.31 -7.40 4.32
C PHE A 15 10.63 -6.65 4.19
N GLY A 16 10.78 -5.52 4.90
CA GLY A 16 11.96 -4.65 4.77
C GLY A 16 13.24 -5.21 5.35
N ARG A 17 13.19 -5.76 6.58
CA ARG A 17 14.37 -6.30 7.27
C ARG A 17 14.47 -7.83 7.20
N GLY A 18 13.43 -8.53 6.73
CA GLY A 18 13.42 -9.98 6.70
C GLY A 18 13.44 -10.60 8.10
N GLN A 19 12.82 -9.96 9.09
CA GLN A 19 12.80 -10.43 10.48
C GLN A 19 11.37 -10.75 10.90
N TRP A 20 11.18 -11.83 11.63
CA TRP A 20 9.92 -12.31 12.17
C TRP A 20 10.02 -12.38 13.70
N LEU A 21 9.07 -11.77 14.42
CA LEU A 21 9.01 -11.83 15.88
C LEU A 21 8.32 -13.12 16.32
N GLU A 22 9.05 -14.00 16.99
CA GLU A 22 8.58 -15.28 17.47
C GLU A 22 8.47 -15.29 19.01
N GLY A 23 7.50 -16.05 19.54
CA GLY A 23 7.29 -16.19 20.98
C GLY A 23 6.52 -15.03 21.64
N TRP A 24 5.69 -14.34 20.85
CA TRP A 24 4.74 -13.37 21.41
C TRP A 24 3.64 -14.09 22.20
N PRO A 25 3.31 -13.63 23.43
CA PRO A 25 2.29 -14.25 24.26
C PRO A 25 0.89 -13.98 23.66
N ASN A 26 0.38 -14.96 22.92
CA ASN A 26 -0.94 -14.96 22.29
C ASN A 26 -1.65 -16.31 22.53
N ASP A 27 -1.44 -16.91 23.70
CA ASP A 27 -2.00 -18.21 24.02
C ASP A 27 -3.51 -18.09 24.32
N PRO A 28 -4.37 -18.95 23.73
CA PRO A 28 -5.82 -18.87 23.90
C PRO A 28 -6.29 -19.15 25.34
N ASP A 29 -5.53 -19.98 26.08
CA ASP A 29 -5.84 -20.38 27.46
C ASP A 29 -5.07 -19.54 28.51
N GLY A 30 -4.31 -18.53 28.06
CA GLY A 30 -3.37 -17.77 28.88
C GLY A 30 -3.43 -16.26 28.67
N GLU A 31 -2.26 -15.63 28.62
CA GLU A 31 -2.11 -14.18 28.45
C GLU A 31 -2.28 -13.81 26.96
N ASN A 32 -3.44 -13.24 26.60
CA ASN A 32 -3.67 -12.70 25.26
C ASN A 32 -3.26 -11.22 25.19
N ILE A 33 -1.98 -10.98 24.91
CA ILE A 33 -1.44 -9.62 24.81
C ILE A 33 -1.59 -9.14 23.37
N PRO A 34 -2.41 -8.10 23.11
CA PRO A 34 -2.62 -7.64 21.75
C PRO A 34 -1.36 -6.98 21.20
N PHE A 35 -1.08 -7.22 19.93
CA PHE A 35 0.06 -6.61 19.24
C PHE A 35 -0.28 -5.19 18.79
N GLY A 36 0.54 -4.23 19.17
CA GLY A 36 0.32 -2.82 18.85
C GLY A 36 1.30 -1.88 19.53
N ASP A 37 0.87 -0.64 19.70
CA ASP A 37 1.65 0.38 20.39
C ASP A 37 1.74 0.04 21.89
N LEU A 38 2.95 -0.13 22.43
CA LEU A 38 3.18 -0.56 23.82
C LEU A 38 2.51 0.37 24.85
N SER A 39 2.37 1.67 24.53
CA SER A 39 1.68 2.61 25.41
C SER A 39 0.15 2.48 25.36
N SER A 40 -0.39 1.82 24.34
CA SER A 40 -1.83 1.64 24.12
C SER A 40 -2.34 0.26 24.55
N ILE A 41 -1.44 -0.65 24.94
CA ILE A 41 -1.82 -2.00 25.35
C ILE A 41 -2.54 -1.92 26.73
N PRO A 42 -3.76 -2.47 26.85
CA PRO A 42 -4.49 -2.48 28.11
C PRO A 42 -3.73 -3.31 29.15
N GLY A 43 -3.45 -2.72 30.31
CA GLY A 43 -2.71 -3.38 31.40
C GLY A 43 -1.40 -2.70 31.77
N GLY A 44 -0.87 -1.77 30.95
CA GLY A 44 0.18 -0.84 31.35
C GLY A 44 1.53 -1.50 31.72
N GLN A 45 2.17 -0.98 32.77
CA GLN A 45 3.53 -1.39 33.19
C GLN A 45 3.73 -2.91 33.38
N PRO A 46 2.85 -3.68 34.06
CA PRO A 46 3.11 -5.10 34.31
C PRO A 46 3.22 -5.92 33.01
N ILE A 47 2.45 -5.59 31.98
CA ILE A 47 2.55 -6.23 30.67
C ILE A 47 3.88 -5.92 29.99
N ILE A 48 4.33 -4.67 30.08
CA ILE A 48 5.61 -4.27 29.51
C ILE A 48 6.77 -4.98 30.22
N SER A 49 6.73 -5.06 31.56
CA SER A 49 7.69 -5.83 32.35
C SER A 49 7.69 -7.30 31.95
N ARG A 50 6.50 -7.89 31.75
CA ARG A 50 6.34 -9.28 31.31
C ARG A 50 6.95 -9.53 29.93
N LEU A 51 6.68 -8.67 28.95
CA LEU A 51 7.29 -8.75 27.62
C LEU A 51 8.81 -8.62 27.69
N LEU A 52 9.31 -7.76 28.57
CA LEU A 52 10.74 -7.57 28.81
C LEU A 52 11.38 -8.80 29.48
N ASP A 53 10.67 -9.49 30.35
CA ASP A 53 11.11 -10.76 30.93
C ASP A 53 11.12 -11.88 29.88
N LEU A 54 10.11 -11.95 29.02
CA LEU A 54 10.10 -12.89 27.88
C LEU A 54 11.24 -12.64 26.91
N TRP A 55 11.58 -11.37 26.68
CA TRP A 55 12.74 -10.97 25.87
C TRP A 55 14.05 -11.40 26.52
N LYS A 56 14.24 -11.11 27.83
CA LYS A 56 15.45 -11.48 28.58
C LYS A 56 15.65 -12.98 28.70
N THR A 57 14.55 -13.73 28.82
CA THR A 57 14.58 -15.21 28.85
C THR A 57 14.80 -15.82 27.47
N GLY A 58 14.79 -15.02 26.40
CA GLY A 58 14.96 -15.49 25.02
C GLY A 58 13.73 -16.21 24.47
N LYS A 59 12.60 -16.17 25.16
CA LYS A 59 11.33 -16.71 24.64
C LYS A 59 10.79 -15.83 23.53
N LEU A 60 10.93 -14.52 23.66
CA LEU A 60 10.58 -13.54 22.64
C LEU A 60 11.85 -13.12 21.89
N TYR A 61 11.95 -13.43 20.59
CA TYR A 61 13.13 -13.14 19.78
C TYR A 61 12.79 -12.93 18.30
N PHE A 62 13.71 -12.30 17.56
CA PHE A 62 13.59 -12.18 16.10
C PHE A 62 14.27 -13.36 15.40
N ARG A 63 13.53 -14.02 14.52
CA ARG A 63 13.99 -15.05 13.58
C ARG A 63 14.07 -14.47 12.17
N PRO A 64 14.98 -14.93 11.29
CA PRO A 64 14.92 -14.61 9.87
C PRO A 64 13.59 -15.07 9.25
N ALA A 65 12.90 -14.17 8.55
CA ALA A 65 11.64 -14.45 7.88
C ALA A 65 11.88 -15.23 6.58
N THR A 66 11.03 -16.23 6.32
CA THR A 66 11.05 -16.98 5.06
C THR A 66 10.53 -16.11 3.91
N ASP A 67 10.87 -16.46 2.67
CA ASP A 67 10.42 -15.68 1.51
C ASP A 67 8.90 -15.76 1.30
N GLU A 68 8.27 -16.85 1.74
CA GLU A 68 6.81 -16.98 1.75
C GLU A 68 6.17 -16.02 2.74
N GLU A 69 6.71 -15.93 3.96
CA GLU A 69 6.27 -14.96 4.98
C GLU A 69 6.43 -13.52 4.50
N LYS A 70 7.53 -13.19 3.79
CA LYS A 70 7.73 -11.85 3.20
C LYS A 70 6.68 -11.53 2.13
N ARG A 71 6.37 -12.50 1.26
CA ARG A 71 5.31 -12.34 0.24
C ARG A 71 3.94 -12.19 0.90
N LEU A 72 3.69 -12.93 1.97
CA LEU A 72 2.46 -12.86 2.75
C LEU A 72 2.36 -11.50 3.45
N ALA A 73 3.44 -10.97 4.01
CA ALA A 73 3.51 -9.64 4.62
C ALA A 73 3.17 -8.52 3.62
N TRP A 74 3.57 -8.69 2.36
CA TRP A 74 3.25 -7.74 1.29
C TRP A 74 1.77 -7.79 0.90
N ARG A 75 1.19 -9.00 0.79
CA ARG A 75 -0.21 -9.20 0.36
C ARG A 75 -1.20 -8.88 1.49
N ASN A 76 -0.99 -9.50 2.65
CA ASN A 76 -1.87 -9.45 3.83
C ASN A 76 -1.05 -9.14 5.09
N PRO A 77 -0.85 -7.85 5.41
CA PRO A 77 -0.07 -7.42 6.58
C PRO A 77 -0.56 -7.96 7.93
N GLU A 78 -1.88 -8.17 8.07
CA GLU A 78 -2.48 -8.58 9.34
C GLU A 78 -2.23 -10.05 9.70
N ALA A 79 -2.01 -10.90 8.68
CA ALA A 79 -1.76 -12.32 8.88
C ALA A 79 -0.32 -12.62 9.35
N VAL A 80 0.55 -11.61 9.32
CA VAL A 80 1.96 -11.70 9.74
C VAL A 80 2.17 -11.20 11.18
N LEU A 81 1.11 -10.74 11.83
CA LEU A 81 1.21 -10.22 13.19
C LEU A 81 1.47 -11.36 14.17
N PRO A 82 2.36 -11.15 15.14
CA PRO A 82 2.68 -12.17 16.13
C PRO A 82 1.57 -12.34 17.18
N GLY A 83 0.64 -11.38 17.29
CA GLY A 83 -0.51 -11.42 18.18
C GLY A 83 -1.73 -10.72 17.58
N ARG A 84 -2.89 -10.86 18.24
CA ARG A 84 -4.13 -10.21 17.77
C ARG A 84 -3.96 -8.69 17.78
N PRO A 85 -4.30 -7.97 16.70
CA PRO A 85 -4.21 -6.51 16.70
C PRO A 85 -5.13 -5.91 17.77
N VAL A 86 -4.68 -4.81 18.40
CA VAL A 86 -5.53 -4.05 19.34
C VAL A 86 -6.78 -3.56 18.59
N GLU A 87 -7.96 -3.96 19.07
CA GLU A 87 -9.24 -3.40 18.60
C GLU A 87 -9.28 -1.91 18.95
N ARG A 88 -9.20 -1.06 17.93
CA ARG A 88 -9.37 0.38 18.09
C ARG A 88 -10.85 0.71 17.90
N PRO A 89 -11.42 1.62 18.71
CA PRO A 89 -12.76 2.11 18.44
C PRO A 89 -12.80 2.71 17.04
N GLU A 90 -13.87 2.42 16.30
CA GLU A 90 -14.03 2.93 14.94
C GLU A 90 -13.86 4.46 14.94
N PRO A 91 -13.04 5.00 14.02
CA PRO A 91 -12.83 6.44 13.96
C PRO A 91 -14.18 7.11 13.74
N ARG A 92 -14.42 8.21 14.47
CA ARG A 92 -15.68 8.95 14.44
C ARG A 92 -16.11 9.41 13.04
N SER A 93 -15.17 9.45 12.09
CA SER A 93 -15.42 9.73 10.66
C SER A 93 -16.14 8.61 9.89
N LEU A 94 -16.10 7.36 10.39
CA LEU A 94 -16.77 6.20 9.79
C LEU A 94 -18.18 5.95 10.38
N GLY A 95 -18.58 6.68 11.42
CA GLY A 95 -19.95 6.63 11.92
C GLY A 95 -20.95 7.23 10.91
N PRO A 96 -22.26 6.97 11.06
CA PRO A 96 -23.31 7.47 10.16
C PRO A 96 -23.39 9.00 10.05
N TYR A 97 -22.65 9.73 10.91
CA TYR A 97 -22.55 11.18 10.95
C TYR A 97 -21.22 11.71 10.40
N GLY A 98 -20.57 10.98 9.49
CA GLY A 98 -19.47 11.49 8.69
C GLY A 98 -19.90 12.80 7.99
N ARG A 99 -19.21 13.89 8.27
CA ARG A 99 -19.47 15.18 7.64
C ARG A 99 -19.09 15.05 6.16
N ASN A 100 -20.09 14.80 5.31
CA ASN A 100 -19.91 14.69 3.86
C ASN A 100 -19.67 16.10 3.28
N ASP A 101 -18.44 16.58 3.43
CA ASP A 101 -17.95 17.81 2.81
C ASP A 101 -17.58 17.60 1.32
N ILE A 102 -17.76 16.38 0.80
CA ILE A 102 -17.67 16.07 -0.62
C ILE A 102 -18.73 16.91 -1.37
N GLY A 103 -18.28 17.77 -2.27
CA GLY A 103 -19.14 18.69 -3.03
C GLY A 103 -19.46 20.01 -2.32
N ARG A 104 -19.12 20.17 -1.04
CA ARG A 104 -19.24 21.48 -0.38
C ARG A 104 -18.00 22.33 -0.71
N PRO A 105 -18.17 23.54 -1.26
CA PRO A 105 -17.04 24.44 -1.44
C PRO A 105 -16.48 24.77 -0.05
N ARG A 106 -15.16 24.61 0.13
CA ARG A 106 -14.49 25.11 1.33
C ARG A 106 -14.76 26.61 1.44
N SER A 107 -15.27 27.06 2.58
CA SER A 107 -15.46 28.49 2.85
C SER A 107 -14.12 29.20 2.71
N GLN A 108 -14.00 30.06 1.71
CA GLN A 108 -12.80 30.86 1.51
C GLN A 108 -12.77 31.95 2.60
N PRO A 109 -11.60 32.22 3.22
CA PRO A 109 -11.49 33.34 4.15
C PRO A 109 -11.87 34.65 3.45
N LYS A 110 -12.76 35.42 4.06
CA LYS A 110 -13.13 36.75 3.57
C LYS A 110 -11.93 37.67 3.77
N ILE A 111 -11.44 38.26 2.68
CA ILE A 111 -10.39 39.27 2.73
C ILE A 111 -11.09 40.61 2.68
N PHE A 112 -10.65 41.51 3.55
CA PHE A 112 -11.17 42.85 3.65
C PHE A 112 -10.12 43.82 3.11
N ASP A 113 -10.57 44.83 2.37
CA ASP A 113 -9.73 45.97 2.01
C ASP A 113 -9.37 46.79 3.28
N ALA A 114 -8.47 47.77 3.14
CA ALA A 114 -8.14 48.72 4.21
C ALA A 114 -9.39 49.45 4.76
N ASP A 115 -10.43 49.61 3.94
CA ASP A 115 -11.73 50.20 4.31
C ASP A 115 -12.73 49.19 4.91
N GLY A 116 -12.32 47.95 5.19
CA GLY A 116 -13.15 46.93 5.82
C GLY A 116 -14.22 46.31 4.91
N LYS A 117 -14.18 46.53 3.60
CA LYS A 117 -15.13 45.97 2.63
C LYS A 117 -14.66 44.60 2.13
N PRO A 118 -15.56 43.61 1.95
CA PRO A 118 -15.17 42.28 1.48
C PRO A 118 -14.75 42.31 0.01
N VAL A 119 -13.54 41.88 -0.28
CA VAL A 119 -12.99 41.78 -1.64
C VAL A 119 -13.42 40.47 -2.27
N GLY A 120 -14.27 40.54 -3.29
CA GLY A 120 -14.62 39.36 -4.08
C GLY A 120 -13.42 38.87 -4.88
N ARG A 121 -12.85 37.70 -4.53
CA ARG A 121 -11.86 37.01 -5.37
C ARG A 121 -12.55 36.43 -6.61
N ARG A 122 -12.90 37.24 -7.59
CA ARG A 122 -13.04 36.76 -8.97
C ARG A 122 -11.68 36.86 -9.62
N TRP A 123 -10.86 35.82 -9.49
CA TRP A 123 -9.86 35.60 -10.52
C TRP A 123 -10.62 35.45 -11.83
N LYS A 124 -10.52 36.45 -12.72
CA LYS A 124 -10.86 36.26 -14.12
C LYS A 124 -10.01 35.08 -14.56
N ARG A 125 -10.62 33.92 -14.80
CA ARG A 125 -9.95 32.80 -15.44
C ARG A 125 -9.60 33.27 -16.84
N LEU A 126 -8.44 33.92 -16.99
CA LEU A 126 -7.76 33.98 -18.27
C LEU A 126 -7.56 32.50 -18.62
N GLY A 127 -8.12 32.07 -19.75
CA GLY A 127 -8.18 30.66 -20.13
C GLY A 127 -6.79 30.03 -20.26
N ALA A 128 -6.69 28.92 -20.99
CA ALA A 128 -5.38 28.31 -21.25
C ALA A 128 -4.40 29.38 -21.77
N ILE A 129 -3.29 29.56 -21.05
CA ILE A 129 -2.20 30.47 -21.43
C ILE A 129 -1.53 29.95 -22.71
N THR A 130 -1.63 28.64 -22.95
CA THR A 130 -1.06 27.99 -24.13
C THR A 130 -1.94 28.19 -25.36
N PRO A 131 -1.38 28.60 -26.52
CA PRO A 131 -2.11 28.63 -27.78
C PRO A 131 -2.62 27.22 -28.09
N LYS A 132 -3.84 27.11 -28.63
CA LYS A 132 -4.37 25.82 -29.10
C LYS A 132 -3.49 25.35 -30.26
N LEU A 133 -2.81 24.21 -30.09
CA LEU A 133 -2.11 23.55 -31.19
C LEU A 133 -3.16 22.95 -32.13
N CYS A 134 -3.32 23.54 -33.31
CA CYS A 134 -3.99 22.91 -34.43
C CYS A 134 -2.98 21.94 -35.05
N LEU A 135 -3.17 20.64 -34.84
CA LEU A 135 -2.41 19.62 -35.58
C LEU A 135 -2.90 19.70 -37.04
N GLN A 136 -2.04 20.22 -37.90
CA GLN A 136 -2.25 20.22 -39.34
C GLN A 136 -1.88 18.83 -39.86
N ASP A 137 -2.79 17.88 -39.68
CA ASP A 137 -2.69 16.57 -40.33
C ASP A 137 -3.21 16.72 -41.76
N GLU A 138 -2.34 17.12 -42.69
CA GLU A 138 -2.43 16.79 -44.13
C GLU A 138 -1.24 17.40 -44.89
N ILE A 139 -0.13 16.65 -44.96
CA ILE A 139 0.67 16.61 -46.18
C ILE A 139 0.81 15.12 -46.49
N VAL A 140 -0.20 14.61 -47.22
CA VAL A 140 -0.08 13.35 -47.94
C VAL A 140 0.87 13.62 -49.10
N ASP A 141 2.09 13.11 -49.01
CA ASP A 141 3.04 13.13 -50.14
C ASP A 141 2.65 11.96 -51.08
N PRO A 142 2.17 12.23 -52.31
CA PRO A 142 1.58 11.20 -53.16
C PRO A 142 2.60 10.37 -53.96
N GLU A 143 3.90 10.35 -53.61
CA GLU A 143 4.93 9.72 -54.44
C GLU A 143 5.46 8.34 -53.96
N GLU A 144 4.97 7.75 -52.86
CA GLU A 144 5.38 6.39 -52.45
C GLU A 144 4.28 5.33 -52.64
N GLU A 145 3.84 5.15 -53.89
CA GLU A 145 3.41 3.84 -54.38
C GLU A 145 4.44 3.37 -55.41
N LEU A 146 5.08 2.20 -55.16
CA LEU A 146 5.52 1.18 -56.13
C LEU A 146 6.69 0.35 -55.57
N LEU A 147 6.41 -0.89 -55.14
CA LEU A 147 7.03 -2.11 -55.69
C LEU A 147 6.53 -3.36 -54.94
N SER A 148 5.80 -4.19 -55.70
CA SER A 148 5.29 -5.51 -55.37
C SER A 148 6.32 -6.62 -55.62
N ASP A 149 6.09 -7.74 -54.92
CA ASP A 149 6.46 -9.13 -55.18
C ASP A 149 7.94 -9.57 -55.11
N ASP A 150 8.23 -10.51 -54.20
CA ASP A 150 8.45 -11.91 -54.59
C ASP A 150 8.57 -12.86 -53.37
N GLU A 151 7.80 -13.95 -53.43
CA GLU A 151 7.84 -15.17 -52.62
C GLU A 151 9.16 -15.93 -52.86
N ALA A 152 9.84 -16.35 -51.78
CA ALA A 152 10.84 -17.41 -51.85
C ALA A 152 10.98 -18.14 -50.50
N ASP A 153 10.38 -19.34 -50.47
CA ASP A 153 10.66 -20.47 -49.59
C ASP A 153 12.11 -20.56 -49.07
N LEU A 154 12.27 -20.76 -47.76
CA LEU A 154 13.40 -21.52 -47.20
C LEU A 154 13.00 -22.20 -45.89
N ALA A 155 12.51 -23.42 -46.04
CA ALA A 155 12.44 -24.42 -44.98
C ALA A 155 13.83 -24.68 -44.36
N SER A 156 13.91 -24.76 -43.02
CA SER A 156 14.73 -25.75 -42.31
C SER A 156 14.57 -25.69 -40.78
N ALA A 157 14.75 -26.86 -40.14
CA ALA A 157 14.92 -27.15 -38.69
C ALA A 157 13.63 -27.19 -37.84
N VAL A 158 12.94 -28.33 -37.72
CA VAL A 158 13.28 -29.53 -36.91
C VAL A 158 13.66 -29.18 -35.46
N GLY A 159 12.75 -29.52 -34.55
CA GLY A 159 12.97 -29.51 -33.10
C GLY A 159 11.81 -30.20 -32.41
N SER A 160 11.74 -31.52 -32.54
CA SER A 160 10.81 -32.39 -31.83
C SER A 160 11.19 -32.44 -30.34
N ASP A 161 10.26 -32.14 -29.43
CA ASP A 161 10.35 -32.55 -28.03
C ASP A 161 9.22 -33.54 -27.72
N PRO A 162 9.53 -34.79 -27.31
CA PRO A 162 8.54 -35.80 -26.98
C PRO A 162 7.93 -35.53 -25.59
N ILE A 163 6.60 -35.53 -25.53
CA ILE A 163 5.81 -35.46 -24.29
C ILE A 163 6.04 -36.74 -23.48
N GLU A 164 6.58 -36.57 -22.27
CA GLU A 164 6.80 -37.65 -21.32
C GLU A 164 5.50 -38.28 -20.83
N ASN A 165 5.54 -39.61 -20.79
CA ASN A 165 4.56 -40.58 -20.38
C ASN A 165 4.14 -40.40 -18.91
N TRP A 166 2.84 -40.18 -18.64
CA TRP A 166 2.27 -40.32 -17.30
C TRP A 166 1.93 -41.79 -17.06
N SER A 167 2.77 -42.47 -16.28
CA SER A 167 2.55 -43.84 -15.84
C SER A 167 1.56 -43.87 -14.67
N ASP A 168 0.51 -44.68 -14.82
CA ASP A 168 -0.40 -45.16 -13.76
C ASP A 168 0.36 -45.90 -12.64
N ALA A 169 -0.03 -45.64 -11.39
CA ALA A 169 0.16 -46.52 -10.24
C ALA A 169 -0.91 -46.23 -9.18
#